data_AF-A0A537NE96-F1
#
_entry.id   AF-A0A537NE96-F1
#
_cell.length_a   1.000
_cell.length_b   1.000
_cell.length_c   1.000
_cell.angle_alpha   90.00
_cell.angle_beta   90.00
_cell.angle_gamma   90.00
#
_symmetry.space_group_name_H-M   'P 1'
#
loop_
_entity.id
_entity.type
_entity.pdbx_description
1 polymer ?
#
loop_
_entity_poly.entity_id
_entity_poly.type
_entity_poly.pdbx_seq_one_letter_code
_entity_poly.pdbx_strand_id
1 'polypeptide(L)' 'MAHGQAVLIITEPLGGGEPQYTLCYVAEEDAAKAEHIVASLAAPNEKVKTLGVVPEAAIQAFGLRRGEFRHA' A
#
# COMPACT_ATOMS: atom_id res chain seq x y z
N MET A 1 3.70 18.61 5.05
CA MET A 1 3.75 17.51 4.07
C MET A 1 2.30 17.18 3.78
N ALA A 2 1.99 16.12 3.03
CA ALA A 2 0.62 15.88 2.67
C ALA A 2 0.20 14.44 2.96
N HIS A 3 -1.09 14.19 2.86
CA HIS A 3 -1.71 12.92 3.20
C HIS A 3 -1.07 11.76 2.41
N GLY A 4 -1.13 10.55 2.98
CA GLY A 4 -0.69 9.33 2.32
C GLY A 4 -1.83 8.52 1.74
N GLN A 5 -1.53 7.31 1.29
CA GLN A 5 -2.51 6.35 0.80
C GLN A 5 -2.34 5.00 1.51
N ALA A 6 -3.46 4.37 1.84
CA ALA A 6 -3.52 2.99 2.27
C ALA A 6 -3.71 2.13 1.02
N VAL A 7 -2.84 1.14 0.84
CA VAL A 7 -2.81 0.26 -0.33
C VAL A 7 -2.86 -1.18 0.13
N LEU A 8 -3.67 -2.00 -0.50
CA LEU A 8 -3.83 -3.41 -0.20
C LEU A 8 -3.13 -4.25 -1.27
N ILE A 9 -2.28 -5.18 -0.84
CA ILE A 9 -1.80 -6.28 -1.67
C ILE A 9 -2.74 -7.46 -1.43
N ILE A 10 -3.23 -8.05 -2.52
CA ILE A 10 -4.14 -9.18 -2.52
C ILE A 10 -3.41 -10.34 -3.19
N THR A 11 -3.10 -11.37 -2.41
CA THR A 11 -2.40 -12.56 -2.87
C THR A 11 -3.38 -13.72 -2.96
N GLU A 12 -3.63 -14.21 -4.17
CA GLU A 12 -4.46 -15.39 -4.40
C GLU A 12 -3.61 -16.67 -4.21
N PRO A 13 -4.00 -17.59 -3.32
CA PRO A 13 -3.26 -18.83 -3.11
C PRO A 13 -3.40 -19.78 -4.29
N LEU A 14 -2.28 -20.40 -4.70
CA LEU A 14 -2.19 -21.26 -5.88
C LEU A 14 -3.10 -22.52 -5.84
N GLY A 15 -3.48 -22.97 -4.64
CA GLY A 15 -4.33 -24.15 -4.44
C GLY A 15 -5.82 -23.86 -4.30
N GLY A 16 -6.25 -22.60 -4.50
CA GLY A 16 -7.56 -22.13 -4.04
C GLY A 16 -7.58 -21.87 -2.53
N GLY A 17 -8.57 -21.11 -2.06
CA GLY A 17 -8.67 -20.66 -0.68
C GLY A 17 -8.97 -19.16 -0.57
N GLU A 18 -9.04 -18.67 0.66
CA GLU A 18 -9.26 -17.24 0.90
C GLU A 18 -8.01 -16.43 0.49
N PRO A 19 -8.18 -15.29 -0.20
CA PRO A 19 -7.07 -14.41 -0.53
C PRO A 19 -6.40 -13.89 0.74
N GLN A 20 -5.07 -13.77 0.71
CA GLN A 20 -4.33 -13.06 1.74
C GLN A 20 -4.32 -11.56 1.43
N TYR A 21 -4.54 -10.76 2.46
CA TYR A 21 -4.60 -9.30 2.36
C TYR A 21 -3.48 -8.68 3.20
N THR A 22 -2.56 -7.97 2.56
CA THR A 22 -1.47 -7.25 3.23
C THR A 22 -1.67 -5.75 3.06
N LEU A 23 -1.84 -5.04 4.17
CA LEU A 23 -2.05 -3.60 4.17
C LEU A 23 -0.69 -2.87 4.17
N CYS A 24 -0.58 -1.88 3.29
CA CYS A 24 0.55 -0.98 3.14
C CYS A 24 0.10 0.46 3.41
N TYR A 25 0.93 1.23 4.11
CA TYR A 25 0.76 2.68 4.22
C TYR A 25 1.87 3.36 3.43
N VAL A 26 1.50 4.19 2.47
CA VAL A 26 2.41 4.87 1.54
C VAL A 26 2.38 6.36 1.81
N ALA A 27 3.54 6.98 1.97
CA ALA A 27 3.70 8.42 2.07
C ALA A 27 3.68 9.07 0.67
N GLU A 28 2.60 8.87 -0.07
CA GLU A 28 2.35 9.48 -1.37
C GLU A 28 0.88 9.89 -1.45
N GLU A 29 0.58 11.09 -1.96
CA GLU A 29 -0.78 11.63 -2.03
C GLU A 29 -1.55 11.04 -3.21
N ASP A 30 -0.86 10.79 -4.32
CA ASP A 30 -1.45 10.29 -5.54
C ASP A 30 -1.69 8.77 -5.43
N ALA A 31 -2.95 8.37 -5.50
CA ALA A 31 -3.36 6.97 -5.40
C ALA A 31 -2.71 6.07 -6.46
N ALA A 32 -2.61 6.54 -7.71
CA ALA A 32 -2.02 5.75 -8.79
C ALA A 32 -0.51 5.57 -8.59
N LYS A 33 0.19 6.61 -8.12
CA LYS A 33 1.60 6.50 -7.74
C LYS A 33 1.81 5.61 -6.53
N ALA A 34 0.95 5.70 -5.52
CA ALA A 34 1.01 4.84 -4.34
C ALA A 34 0.84 3.36 -4.71
N GLU A 35 -0.12 3.03 -5.58
CA GLU A 35 -0.26 1.69 -6.14
C GLU A 35 0.99 1.27 -6.89
N HIS A 36 1.55 2.14 -7.73
CA HIS A 36 2.76 1.83 -8.50
C HIS A 36 3.97 1.54 -7.61
N ILE A 37 4.16 2.32 -6.53
CA ILE A 37 5.22 2.09 -5.54
C ILE A 37 5.08 0.69 -4.94
N VAL A 38 3.89 0.31 -4.48
CA VAL A 38 3.64 -0.99 -3.87
C VAL A 38 3.72 -2.13 -4.90
N ALA A 39 3.17 -1.92 -6.10
CA ALA A 39 3.19 -2.90 -7.19
C ALA A 39 4.61 -3.25 -7.66
N SER A 40 5.57 -2.32 -7.53
CA SER A 40 6.97 -2.60 -7.86
C SER A 40 7.63 -3.67 -6.97
N LEU A 41 7.02 -3.98 -5.83
CA LEU A 41 7.51 -4.95 -4.85
C LEU A 41 6.60 -6.18 -4.72
N ALA A 42 5.42 -6.12 -5.33
CA ALA A 42 4.47 -7.22 -5.36
C ALA A 42 4.95 -8.33 -6.32
N ALA A 43 4.65 -9.58 -6.01
CA ALA A 43 4.88 -10.68 -6.92
C ALA A 43 3.95 -10.58 -8.15
N PRO A 44 4.31 -11.15 -9.31
CA PRO A 44 3.51 -11.02 -10.53
C PRO A 44 2.06 -11.52 -10.44
N ASN A 45 1.76 -12.41 -9.49
CA ASN A 45 0.43 -12.95 -9.24
C ASN A 45 -0.37 -12.17 -8.20
N GLU A 46 0.20 -11.11 -7.62
CA GLU A 46 -0.44 -10.29 -6.60
C GLU A 46 -1.13 -9.10 -7.25
N LYS A 47 -2.31 -8.75 -6.71
CA LYS A 47 -3.07 -7.56 -7.13
C LYS A 47 -2.85 -6.46 -6.10
N VAL A 48 -2.70 -5.23 -6.56
CA VAL A 48 -2.49 -4.06 -5.70
C VAL A 48 -3.65 -3.08 -5.90
N LYS A 49 -4.20 -2.55 -4.81
CA LYS A 49 -5.33 -1.61 -4.87
C LYS A 49 -5.30 -0.58 -3.74
N THR A 50 -5.50 0.69 -4.06
CA THR A 50 -5.69 1.75 -3.06
C THR A 50 -7.03 1.58 -2.35
N LEU A 51 -7.00 1.68 -1.03
CA LEU A 51 -8.18 1.66 -0.17
C LEU A 51 -8.65 3.07 0.21
N GLY A 52 -7.73 4.02 0.34
CA GLY A 52 -8.08 5.41 0.58
C GLY A 52 -6.99 6.22 1.27
N VAL A 53 -7.32 7.48 1.57
CA VAL A 53 -6.39 8.48 2.08
C VAL A 53 -6.04 8.21 3.55
N VAL A 54 -4.77 8.37 3.89
CA VAL A 54 -4.23 8.28 5.25
C VAL A 54 -3.85 9.68 5.73
N PRO A 55 -4.31 10.11 6.93
CA PRO A 55 -3.97 11.42 7.47
C PRO A 55 -2.45 11.65 7.58
N GLU A 56 -1.99 12.88 7.34
CA GLU A 56 -0.56 13.23 7.40
C GLU A 56 0.04 12.89 8.78
N ALA A 57 -0.69 13.15 9.86
CA ALA A 57 -0.25 12.83 11.22
C ALA A 57 0.06 11.33 11.41
N ALA A 58 -0.71 10.44 10.76
CA ALA A 58 -0.44 9.01 10.81
C ALA A 58 0.82 8.65 10.00
N ILE A 59 0.99 9.23 8.81
CA ILE A 59 2.21 9.05 8.00
C ILE A 59 3.47 9.53 8.75
N GLN A 60 3.38 10.68 9.43
CA GLN A 60 4.45 11.19 10.28
C GLN A 60 4.72 10.27 11.49
N ALA A 61 3.67 9.76 12.14
CA ALA A 61 3.82 8.80 13.24
C ALA A 61 4.45 7.48 12.79
N PHE A 62 4.29 7.09 11.53
CA PHE A 62 4.98 5.96 10.92
C PHE A 62 6.45 6.25 10.56
N GLY A 63 6.89 7.51 10.63
CA GLY A 63 8.26 7.91 10.29
C GLY A 63 8.59 7.87 8.81
N LEU A 64 7.58 7.79 7.94
CA LEU A 64 7.76 7.64 6.49
C LEU A 64 8.07 8.99 5.82
N ARG A 65 9.02 8.98 4.88
CA ARG A 65 9.30 10.09 3.97
C ARG A 65 8.53 9.91 2.67
N ARG A 66 8.40 10.99 1.90
CA ARG A 66 7.67 10.96 0.62
C ARG A 66 8.20 9.84 -0.29
N GLY A 67 7.29 9.00 -0.79
CA GLY A 67 7.62 7.85 -1.63
C GLY A 67 8.02 6.57 -0.89
N GLU A 68 8.19 6.64 0.44
CA GLU A 68 8.39 5.45 1.27
C GLU A 68 7.03 4.84 1.66
N PHE A 69 7.06 3.56 2.02
CA PHE A 69 5.89 2.86 2.53
C PHE A 69 6.31 1.85 3.62
N ARG A 70 5.31 1.35 4.36
CA ARG A 70 5.48 0.24 5.30
C ARG A 70 4.32 -0.74 5.21
N HIS A 71 4.58 -2.00 5.56
CA HIS A 71 3.53 -2.96 5.89
C HIS A 71 2.96 -2.65 7.29
N ALA A 72 1.67 -2.90 7.45
CA ALA A 72 0.97 -2.85 8.73
C ALA A 72 1.34 -4.04 9.62
#